data_AF-A0A496DWW4-F1
#
_entry.id   AF-A0A496DWW4-F1
#
_cell.length_a   1.000
_cell.length_b   1.000
_cell.length_c   1.000
_cell.angle_alpha   90.00
_cell.angle_beta   90.00
_cell.angle_gamma   90.00
#
_symmetry.space_group_name_H-M   'P 1'
#
loop_
_entity.id
_entity.type
_entity.pdbx_description
1 polymer ?
#
loop_
_entity_poly.entity_id
_entity_poly.type
_entity_poly.pdbx_seq_one_letter_code
_entity_poly.pdbx_strand_id
1 'polypeptide(L)'
;MTEANSVNFEYKAIGSVSAKVQSGYEIIGESVRKGMKDDIYGETYDKHKVKYGKYKQAFSDDAINVLCNKAMEIGANGIINIKVTYLPAIRDLKTGIVIEPDAIIVTGMAIRK
;
A
#
# COMPACT_ATOMS: atom_id res chain seq x y z
N MET A 1 -7.56 20.84 -14.18
CA MET A 1 -6.40 20.00 -14.48
C MET A 1 -6.78 19.09 -15.64
N THR A 2 -6.08 19.16 -16.76
CA THR A 2 -6.39 18.36 -17.97
C THR A 2 -5.38 17.22 -18.09
N GLU A 3 -5.82 16.01 -17.76
CA GLU A 3 -5.07 14.77 -18.00
C GLU A 3 -5.09 14.47 -19.51
N ALA A 4 -3.97 14.70 -20.19
CA ALA A 4 -3.87 14.45 -21.63
C ALA A 4 -3.87 12.93 -21.90
N ASN A 5 -4.93 12.44 -22.55
CA ASN A 5 -5.10 11.03 -22.93
C ASN A 5 -4.20 10.58 -24.10
N SER A 6 -3.44 11.50 -24.70
CA SER A 6 -2.57 11.19 -25.84
C SER A 6 -1.30 12.02 -25.76
N VAL A 7 -0.16 11.35 -25.75
CA VAL A 7 1.16 11.99 -25.89
C VAL A 7 1.51 12.10 -27.38
N ASN A 8 2.08 13.23 -27.80
CA ASN A 8 2.39 13.51 -29.21
C ASN A 8 3.83 13.10 -29.60
N PHE A 9 4.40 12.10 -28.94
CA PHE A 9 5.75 11.60 -29.22
C PHE A 9 5.72 10.09 -29.37
N GLU A 10 6.63 9.53 -30.16
CA GLU A 10 6.82 8.09 -30.23
C GLU A 10 7.42 7.56 -28.92
N TYR A 11 6.86 6.47 -28.42
CA TYR A 11 7.34 5.78 -27.23
C TYR A 11 7.15 4.27 -27.37
N LYS A 12 8.02 3.51 -26.71
CA LYS A 12 7.85 2.07 -26.52
C LYS A 12 7.06 1.80 -25.26
N ALA A 13 5.94 1.10 -25.39
CA ALA A 13 5.23 0.52 -24.27
C ALA A 13 6.10 -0.55 -23.58
N ILE A 14 6.39 -0.38 -22.30
CA ILE A 14 7.05 -1.43 -21.50
C ILE A 14 5.99 -2.33 -20.85
N GLY A 15 5.00 -1.72 -20.18
CA GLY A 15 3.96 -2.45 -19.49
C GLY A 15 3.11 -1.58 -18.57
N SER A 16 2.11 -2.19 -17.95
CA SER A 16 1.29 -1.53 -16.92
C SER A 16 1.95 -1.63 -15.55
N VAL A 17 1.94 -0.55 -14.79
CA VAL A 17 2.45 -0.49 -13.41
C VAL A 17 1.34 -0.09 -12.45
N SER A 18 1.38 -0.66 -11.25
CA SER A 18 0.45 -0.33 -10.17
C SER A 18 1.14 -0.29 -8.81
N ALA A 19 0.68 0.63 -7.97
CA ALA A 19 1.10 0.80 -6.60
C ALA A 19 -0.14 0.97 -5.71
N LYS A 20 -0.12 0.30 -4.56
CA LYS A 20 -1.14 0.43 -3.53
C LYS A 20 -0.43 0.80 -2.23
N VAL A 21 -0.83 1.92 -1.63
CA VAL A 21 -0.35 2.35 -0.32
C VAL A 21 -1.55 2.36 0.62
N GLN A 22 -1.41 1.71 1.77
CA GLN A 22 -2.45 1.63 2.79
C GLN A 22 -2.02 2.40 4.02
N SER A 23 -2.97 3.06 4.66
CA SER A 23 -2.75 3.71 5.94
C SER A 23 -2.63 2.66 7.04
N GLY A 24 -1.75 2.89 8.00
CA GLY A 24 -1.52 1.89 9.04
C GLY A 24 -0.61 2.40 10.15
N TYR A 25 -0.40 1.55 11.15
CA TYR A 25 0.57 1.83 12.19
C TYR A 25 1.91 1.20 11.83
N GLU A 26 2.97 1.98 11.98
CA GLU A 26 4.32 1.43 11.87
C GLU A 26 4.55 0.40 12.98
N ILE A 27 5.08 -0.78 12.65
CA ILE A 27 5.43 -1.78 13.66
C ILE A 27 6.86 -1.46 14.14
N ILE A 28 6.99 -0.94 15.36
CA ILE A 28 8.29 -0.56 15.96
C ILE A 28 9.00 -1.78 16.57
N GLY A 29 8.25 -2.84 16.86
CA GLY A 29 8.85 -4.09 17.31
C GLY A 29 7.83 -5.20 17.43
N GLU A 30 8.24 -6.38 17.01
CA GLU A 30 7.53 -7.62 17.27
C GLU A 30 8.30 -8.39 18.35
N SER A 31 7.61 -8.77 19.42
CA SER A 31 8.19 -9.64 20.44
C SER A 31 7.32 -10.88 20.57
N VAL A 32 7.82 -12.00 20.05
CA VAL A 32 7.24 -13.32 20.29
C VAL A 32 7.64 -13.75 21.70
N ARG A 33 6.70 -13.78 22.64
CA ARG A 33 6.89 -14.46 23.92
C ARG A 33 6.39 -15.89 23.77
N LYS A 34 7.33 -16.84 23.70
CA LYS A 34 7.05 -18.28 23.74
C LYS A 34 6.20 -18.57 24.99
N GLY A 35 5.00 -19.12 24.76
CA GLY A 35 3.91 -19.18 25.75
C GLY A 35 4.25 -19.80 27.11
N MET A 36 3.67 -19.26 28.17
CA MET A 36 3.48 -19.96 29.45
C MET A 36 2.45 -21.07 29.24
N LYS A 37 2.76 -22.29 29.70
CA LYS A 37 1.83 -23.43 29.72
C LYS A 37 0.59 -23.08 30.54
N ASP A 38 -0.58 -23.28 29.95
CA ASP A 38 -1.86 -23.25 30.64
C ASP A 38 -2.23 -24.70 31.01
N ASP A 39 -2.15 -25.04 32.29
CA ASP A 39 -2.25 -26.43 32.78
C ASP A 39 -3.70 -26.98 32.74
N ILE A 40 -4.70 -26.15 32.39
CA ILE A 40 -6.12 -26.54 32.42
C ILE A 40 -6.66 -26.93 31.02
N TYR A 41 -6.16 -26.33 29.93
CA TYR A 41 -6.69 -26.55 28.58
C TYR A 41 -5.67 -26.91 27.49
N GLY A 42 -4.37 -27.03 27.80
CA GLY A 42 -3.39 -27.66 26.91
C GLY A 42 -3.07 -26.94 25.59
N GLU A 43 -3.71 -25.80 25.28
CA GLU A 43 -3.39 -25.01 24.09
C GLU A 43 -2.30 -23.97 24.39
N THR A 44 -1.18 -24.08 23.69
CA THR A 44 -0.11 -23.08 23.75
C THR A 44 -0.46 -21.94 22.80
N TYR A 45 -0.89 -20.80 23.35
CA TYR A 45 -1.09 -19.58 22.54
C TYR A 45 0.18 -18.73 22.56
N ASP A 46 0.81 -18.57 21.40
CA ASP A 46 1.86 -17.57 21.23
C ASP A 46 1.23 -16.17 21.26
N LYS A 47 1.44 -15.43 22.36
CA LYS A 47 0.99 -14.05 22.49
C LYS A 47 1.94 -13.13 21.73
N HIS A 48 1.61 -12.83 20.47
CA HIS A 48 2.29 -11.79 19.70
C HIS A 48 2.01 -10.42 20.34
N LYS A 49 2.99 -9.84 21.03
CA LYS A 49 2.95 -8.43 21.42
C LYS A 49 3.61 -7.61 20.32
N VAL A 50 2.78 -7.06 19.44
CA VAL A 50 3.21 -6.10 18.43
C VAL A 50 3.19 -4.71 19.08
N LYS A 51 4.35 -4.04 19.14
CA LYS A 51 4.43 -2.63 19.53
C LYS A 51 4.17 -1.78 18.30
N TYR A 52 2.99 -1.15 18.28
CA TYR A 52 2.63 -0.17 17.27
C TYR A 52 3.27 1.18 17.59
N GLY A 53 3.78 1.81 16.55
CA GLY A 53 4.37 3.13 16.54
C GLY A 53 3.40 4.20 16.12
N LYS A 54 3.91 5.18 15.38
CA LYS A 54 3.10 6.27 14.85
C LYS A 54 2.19 5.76 13.73
N TYR A 55 0.99 6.32 13.68
CA TYR A 55 0.10 6.15 12.54
C TYR A 55 0.71 6.86 11.33
N LYS A 56 0.82 6.14 10.21
CA LYS A 56 1.21 6.67 8.91
C LYS A 56 -0.02 6.63 8.01
N GLN A 57 -0.45 7.83 7.60
CA GLN A 57 -1.52 7.99 6.64
C GLN A 57 -0.97 7.78 5.22
N ALA A 58 -1.73 7.12 4.37
CA ALA A 58 -1.40 6.97 2.96
C ALA A 58 -1.64 8.31 2.23
N PHE A 59 -0.60 8.86 1.62
CA PHE A 59 -0.68 10.03 0.74
C PHE A 59 -0.49 9.64 -0.72
N SER A 60 -1.08 10.44 -1.63
CA SER A 60 -0.97 10.24 -3.07
C SER A 60 0.49 10.29 -3.54
N ASP A 61 1.29 11.18 -2.95
CA ASP A 61 2.72 11.33 -3.27
C ASP A 61 3.51 10.05 -2.97
N ASP A 62 3.24 9.39 -1.86
CA ASP A 62 3.90 8.12 -1.52
C ASP A 62 3.56 7.03 -2.53
N ALA A 63 2.29 6.96 -2.95
CA ALA A 63 1.86 5.98 -3.93
C ALA A 63 2.45 6.26 -5.33
N ILE A 64 2.59 7.54 -5.71
CA ILE A 64 3.26 7.96 -6.94
C ILE A 64 4.75 7.62 -6.88
N ASN A 65 5.43 7.89 -5.76
CA ASN A 65 6.85 7.56 -5.61
C ASN A 65 7.10 6.06 -5.72
N VAL A 66 6.27 5.23 -5.09
CA VAL A 66 6.35 3.77 -5.23
C VAL A 66 6.10 3.34 -6.68
N LEU A 67 5.14 3.96 -7.37
CA LEU A 67 4.88 3.68 -8.79
C LEU A 67 6.07 4.05 -9.67
N CYS A 68 6.68 5.22 -9.44
CA CYS A 68 7.86 5.71 -10.15
C CYS A 68 9.04 4.76 -9.95
N ASN A 69 9.30 4.32 -8.71
CA ASN A 69 10.37 3.36 -8.43
C ASN A 69 10.16 2.04 -9.17
N LYS A 70 8.94 1.47 -9.14
CA LYS A 70 8.60 0.28 -9.92
C LYS A 70 8.78 0.49 -11.42
N ALA A 71 8.42 1.66 -11.95
CA ALA A 71 8.60 1.98 -13.36
C ALA A 71 10.09 2.09 -13.73
N MET A 72 10.92 2.68 -12.86
CA MET A 72 12.36 2.74 -13.06
C MET A 72 13.02 1.35 -13.03
N GLU A 73 12.58 0.46 -12.13
CA GLU A 73 13.07 -0.93 -12.05
C GLU A 73 12.87 -1.71 -13.34
N ILE A 74 11.77 -1.46 -14.06
CA ILE A 74 11.49 -2.07 -15.37
C ILE A 74 12.10 -1.30 -16.55
N GLY A 75 12.96 -0.31 -16.27
CA GLY A 75 13.68 0.48 -17.27
C GLY A 75 12.81 1.51 -18.01
N ALA A 76 11.68 1.92 -17.42
CA ALA A 76 10.86 3.01 -17.94
C ALA A 76 11.49 4.37 -17.65
N ASN A 77 11.27 5.34 -18.54
CA ASN A 77 11.64 6.73 -18.34
C ASN A 77 10.43 7.67 -18.24
N GLY A 78 9.22 7.12 -18.33
CA GLY A 78 7.99 7.86 -18.15
C GLY A 78 6.82 6.95 -17.78
N ILE A 79 5.79 7.56 -17.20
CA ILE A 79 4.50 6.92 -16.94
C ILE A 79 3.42 7.82 -17.55
N ILE A 80 2.55 7.23 -18.35
CA ILE A 80 1.40 7.91 -18.96
C ILE A 80 0.10 7.26 -18.51
N ASN A 81 -1.02 7.94 -18.74
CA ASN A 81 -2.36 7.46 -18.40
C ASN A 81 -2.46 7.07 -16.91
N ILE A 82 -1.96 7.96 -16.04
CA ILE A 82 -1.98 7.75 -14.59
C ILE A 82 -3.42 7.88 -14.11
N LYS A 83 -3.85 6.94 -13.28
CA LYS A 83 -5.14 6.95 -12.61
C LYS A 83 -4.92 6.76 -11.11
N VAL A 84 -5.41 7.71 -10.32
CA VAL A 84 -5.40 7.66 -8.86
C VAL A 84 -6.79 7.29 -8.37
N THR A 85 -6.90 6.26 -7.55
CA THR A 85 -8.14 5.80 -6.93
C THR A 85 -7.98 5.80 -5.43
N TYR A 86 -8.85 6.53 -4.73
CA TYR A 86 -8.93 6.53 -3.28
C TYR A 86 -9.98 5.52 -2.82
N LEU A 87 -9.59 4.63 -1.90
CA LEU A 87 -10.46 3.68 -1.24
C LEU A 87 -10.62 4.10 0.23
N PRO A 88 -11.81 4.54 0.66
CA PRO A 88 -12.03 4.93 2.04
C PRO A 88 -12.04 3.71 2.97
N ALA A 89 -11.66 3.92 4.22
CA ALA A 89 -11.66 2.89 5.25
C ALA A 89 -13.07 2.32 5.47
N ILE A 90 -13.18 1.00 5.48
CA ILE A 90 -14.41 0.30 5.82
C ILE A 90 -14.41 0.07 7.33
N ARG A 91 -15.46 0.57 7.99
CA ARG A 91 -15.66 0.42 9.43
C ARG A 91 -16.91 -0.39 9.69
N ASP A 92 -16.84 -1.26 10.70
CA ASP A 92 -18.04 -1.91 11.22
C ASP A 92 -18.90 -0.85 11.95
N LEU A 93 -20.14 -0.68 11.49
CA LEU A 93 -21.09 0.27 12.05
C LEU A 93 -21.49 -0.04 13.49
N LYS A 94 -21.35 -1.30 13.92
CA LYS A 94 -21.74 -1.73 15.28
C LYS A 94 -20.61 -1.59 16.29
N THR A 95 -19.38 -1.84 15.88
CA THR A 95 -18.21 -1.89 16.79
C THR A 95 -17.26 -0.71 16.61
N GLY A 96 -17.39 0.06 15.52
CA GLY A 96 -16.49 1.17 15.17
C GLY A 96 -15.08 0.72 14.75
N ILE A 97 -14.84 -0.60 14.68
CA ILE A 97 -13.57 -1.20 14.32
C ILE A 97 -13.32 -1.00 12.82
N VAL A 98 -12.11 -0.58 12.48
CA VAL A 98 -11.64 -0.51 11.09
C VAL A 98 -11.39 -1.93 10.58
N ILE A 99 -12.21 -2.38 9.63
CA ILE A 99 -12.06 -3.67 8.96
C ILE A 99 -10.99 -3.56 7.87
N GLU A 100 -11.05 -2.47 7.10
CA GLU A 100 -10.06 -2.14 6.07
C GLU A 100 -9.61 -0.69 6.20
N PRO A 101 -8.29 -0.41 6.24
CA PRO A 101 -7.79 0.95 6.32
C PRO A 101 -7.89 1.67 4.97
N ASP A 102 -7.86 3.01 5.02
CA ASP A 102 -7.81 3.86 3.84
C ASP A 102 -6.64 3.48 2.94
N ALA A 103 -6.89 3.38 1.64
CA ALA A 103 -5.88 3.01 0.65
C ALA A 103 -5.91 3.95 -0.56
N ILE A 104 -4.74 4.24 -1.11
CA ILE A 104 -4.58 4.91 -2.39
C ILE A 104 -3.97 3.93 -3.36
N ILE A 105 -4.65 3.75 -4.50
CA ILE A 105 -4.19 2.93 -5.61
C ILE A 105 -3.85 3.86 -6.75
N VAL A 106 -2.63 3.76 -7.25
CA VAL A 106 -2.20 4.47 -8.45
C VAL A 106 -1.83 3.45 -9.51
N THR A 107 -2.35 3.63 -10.70
CA THR A 107 -2.05 2.80 -11.88
C THR A 107 -1.59 3.68 -13.02
N GLY A 108 -0.72 3.16 -13.89
CA GLY A 108 -0.32 3.86 -15.10
C GLY A 108 0.37 2.92 -16.10
N MET A 109 0.69 3.45 -17.26
CA MET A 109 1.42 2.73 -18.30
C MET A 109 2.86 3.23 -18.35
N ALA A 110 3.80 2.34 -18.05
CA ALA A 110 5.21 2.61 -18.12
C ALA A 110 5.70 2.58 -19.57
N ILE A 111 6.43 3.63 -19.94
CA ILE A 111 6.91 3.86 -21.30
C ILE A 111 8.41 4.13 -21.31
N ARG A 112 9.02 3.85 -22.47
CA ARG A 112 10.38 4.26 -22.79
C ARG A 112 10.38 5.09 -24.05
N LYS A 113 10.80 6.34 -23.95
CA LYS A 113 11.26 7.12 -25.09
C LYS A 113 12.67 6.69 -25.48
#